data_AF-A0A0B8QKF5-F1
#
_entry.id   AF-A0A0B8QKF5-F1
#
_cell.length_a   1.000
_cell.length_b   1.000
_cell.length_c   1.000
_cell.angle_alpha   90.00
_cell.angle_beta   90.00
_cell.angle_gamma   90.00
#
_symmetry.space_group_name_H-M   'P 1'
#
loop_
_entity.id
_entity.type
_entity.pdbx_description
1 polymer ?
#
loop_
_entity_poly.entity_id
_entity_poly.type
_entity_poly.pdbx_seq_one_letter_code
_entity_poly.pdbx_strand_id
1 'polypeptide(L)'
;MISSSRQQIRQQMRSMRNTLSSSFIDQASLNLKAHIEQLTELKSVKKVALYLANDGELNPMPSIKWLWQQGIDVYVPVLHPFSKGQLLFLQFTASRELVTNKYGISEPRLNMQNICL
;
A
#
# COMPACT_ATOMS: atom_id res chain seq x y z
N MET A 1 24.40 12.83 19.83
CA MET A 1 23.14 13.56 19.97
C MET A 1 22.68 14.13 18.62
N ILE A 2 21.96 13.34 17.79
CA ILE A 2 21.14 13.84 16.66
C ILE A 2 19.98 12.84 16.49
N SER A 3 19.01 12.83 17.40
CA SER A 3 17.80 11.99 17.28
C SER A 3 16.50 12.79 17.16
N SER A 4 16.54 14.12 17.29
CA SER A 4 15.36 14.98 17.33
C SER A 4 14.71 15.27 15.97
N SER A 5 15.43 15.47 14.87
CA SER A 5 14.77 15.93 13.62
C SER A 5 13.87 14.89 12.91
N ARG A 6 14.32 13.65 12.67
CA ARG A 6 13.56 12.67 11.86
C ARG A 6 12.28 12.16 12.54
N GLN A 7 12.32 11.98 13.86
CA GLN A 7 11.14 11.53 14.60
C GLN A 7 10.09 12.64 14.68
N GLN A 8 10.52 13.88 14.94
CA GLN A 8 9.65 15.05 14.93
C GLN A 8 8.99 15.26 13.56
N ILE A 9 9.75 15.16 12.46
CA ILE A 9 9.20 15.24 11.10
C ILE A 9 8.13 14.17 10.86
N ARG A 10 8.37 12.91 11.26
CA ARG A 10 7.37 11.83 11.09
C ARG A 10 6.10 12.11 11.90
N GLN A 11 6.24 12.57 13.12
CA GLN A 11 5.09 12.92 13.98
C GLN A 11 4.29 14.08 13.38
N GLN A 12 4.98 15.14 12.95
CA GLN A 12 4.37 16.30 12.30
C GLN A 12 3.63 15.90 11.02
N MET A 13 4.27 15.14 10.12
CA MET A 13 3.66 14.69 8.87
C MET A 13 2.45 13.77 9.13
N ARG A 14 2.52 12.89 10.13
CA ARG A 14 1.37 12.06 10.53
C ARG A 14 0.23 12.92 11.05
N SER A 15 0.51 13.91 11.90
CA SER A 15 -0.49 14.84 12.41
C SER A 15 -1.17 15.60 11.28
N MET A 16 -0.42 16.11 10.31
CA MET A 16 -0.95 16.83 9.15
C MET A 16 -1.81 15.94 8.26
N ARG A 17 -1.42 14.68 8.03
CA ARG A 17 -2.26 13.74 7.27
C ARG A 17 -3.58 13.44 7.98
N ASN A 18 -3.54 13.27 9.29
CA ASN A 18 -4.74 12.97 10.09
C ASN A 18 -5.73 14.13 10.15
N THR A 19 -5.34 15.35 9.76
CA THR A 19 -6.27 16.49 9.65
C THR A 19 -6.94 16.61 8.28
N LEU A 20 -6.53 15.79 7.29
CA LEU A 20 -7.14 15.81 5.95
C LEU A 20 -8.57 15.26 6.00
N SER A 21 -9.47 15.85 5.22
CA SER A 21 -10.83 15.33 5.07
C SER A 21 -10.84 14.06 4.24
N SER A 22 -11.83 13.20 4.49
CA SER A 22 -12.08 12.01 3.65
C SER A 22 -12.25 12.38 2.18
N SER A 23 -12.99 13.46 1.89
CA SER A 23 -13.18 13.95 0.52
C SER A 23 -11.88 14.34 -0.18
N PHE A 24 -10.93 14.93 0.55
CA PHE A 24 -9.62 15.26 0.00
C PHE A 24 -8.82 13.99 -0.31
N ILE A 25 -8.81 13.03 0.62
CA ILE A 25 -8.13 11.74 0.43
C ILE A 25 -8.73 10.98 -0.75
N ASP A 26 -10.06 10.95 -0.89
CA ASP A 26 -10.75 10.27 -1.97
C ASP A 26 -10.40 10.90 -3.33
N GLN A 27 -10.44 12.23 -3.44
CA GLN A 27 -10.05 12.92 -4.67
C GLN A 27 -8.57 12.69 -5.00
N ALA A 28 -7.67 12.75 -4.01
CA ALA A 28 -6.26 12.48 -4.20
C ALA A 28 -6.02 11.03 -4.67
N SER A 29 -6.81 10.08 -4.17
CA SER A 29 -6.75 8.67 -4.55
C SER A 29 -7.19 8.45 -6.00
N LEU A 30 -8.23 9.15 -6.46
CA LEU A 30 -8.64 9.16 -7.86
C LEU A 30 -7.59 9.81 -8.76
N ASN A 31 -6.97 10.91 -8.32
CA ASN A 31 -5.89 11.55 -9.05
C ASN A 31 -4.66 10.64 -9.16
N LEU A 32 -4.32 9.88 -8.11
CA LEU A 32 -3.25 8.88 -8.18
C LEU A 32 -3.54 7.82 -9.25
N LYS A 33 -4.77 7.29 -9.30
CA LYS A 33 -5.20 6.35 -10.35
C LYS A 33 -4.99 6.97 -11.73
N ALA A 34 -5.45 8.19 -11.96
CA ALA A 34 -5.32 8.86 -13.26
C ALA A 34 -3.85 9.04 -13.69
N HIS A 35 -2.94 9.33 -12.75
CA HIS A 35 -1.50 9.38 -13.05
C HIS A 35 -0.93 8.00 -13.40
N ILE A 36 -1.32 6.96 -12.65
CA ILE A 36 -0.88 5.58 -12.90
C ILE A 36 -1.34 5.12 -14.29
N GLU A 37 -2.58 5.42 -14.68
CA GLU A 37 -3.14 5.09 -16.00
C GLU A 37 -2.33 5.66 -17.18
N GLN A 38 -1.61 6.77 -16.95
CA GLN A 38 -0.80 7.43 -17.97
C GLN A 38 0.63 6.86 -18.07
N LEU A 39 1.05 5.99 -17.15
CA LEU A 39 2.39 5.40 -17.16
C LEU A 39 2.54 4.42 -18.33
N THR A 40 3.39 4.77 -19.28
CA THR A 40 3.64 3.95 -20.48
C THR A 40 4.27 2.60 -20.16
N GLU A 41 5.01 2.53 -19.06
CA GLU A 41 5.69 1.36 -18.52
C GLU A 41 4.68 0.25 -18.19
N LEU A 42 3.44 0.60 -17.83
CA LEU A 42 2.42 -0.39 -17.48
C LEU A 42 2.01 -1.28 -18.66
N LYS A 43 2.32 -0.89 -19.90
CA LYS A 43 2.02 -1.69 -21.10
C LYS A 43 2.79 -3.02 -21.12
N SER A 44 3.95 -3.09 -20.49
CA SER A 44 4.82 -4.28 -20.51
C SER A 44 4.93 -5.00 -19.17
N VAL A 45 4.46 -4.40 -18.07
CA VAL A 45 4.52 -5.05 -16.75
C VAL A 45 3.39 -6.06 -16.55
N LYS A 46 3.69 -7.10 -15.78
CA LYS A 46 2.70 -8.08 -15.30
C LYS A 46 2.49 -8.05 -13.79
N LYS A 47 3.43 -7.47 -13.05
CA LYS A 47 3.43 -7.42 -11.59
C LYS A 47 3.75 -6.01 -11.12
N VAL A 48 2.97 -5.48 -10.19
CA VAL A 48 3.19 -4.17 -9.57
C VAL A 48 3.10 -4.31 -8.05
N ALA A 49 4.05 -3.70 -7.34
CA ALA A 49 4.02 -3.61 -5.88
C ALA A 49 3.35 -2.31 -5.44
N LEU A 50 2.35 -2.40 -4.55
CA LEU A 50 1.67 -1.26 -3.91
C LEU A 50 1.51 -1.53 -2.42
N TYR A 51 1.29 -0.49 -1.62
CA TYR A 51 0.92 -0.64 -0.21
C TYR A 51 -0.60 -0.64 -0.02
N LEU A 52 -1.06 -1.01 1.17
CA LEU A 52 -2.43 -0.73 1.62
C LEU A 52 -2.37 0.46 2.57
N ALA A 53 -3.24 1.45 2.37
CA ALA A 53 -3.20 2.67 3.16
C ALA A 53 -3.56 2.42 4.62
N ASN A 54 -2.84 3.10 5.51
CA ASN A 54 -3.09 3.12 6.94
C ASN A 54 -2.96 4.55 7.49
N ASP A 55 -3.58 4.88 8.62
CA ASP A 55 -3.34 6.14 9.34
C ASP A 55 -3.37 7.42 8.46
N GLY A 56 -4.45 7.60 7.68
CA GLY A 56 -4.65 8.80 6.85
C GLY A 56 -3.71 8.91 5.64
N GLU A 57 -3.03 7.83 5.27
CA GLU A 57 -2.25 7.75 4.03
C GLU A 57 -3.13 7.84 2.79
N LEU A 58 -2.51 8.25 1.68
CA LEU A 58 -3.14 8.22 0.35
C LEU A 58 -3.59 6.81 0.03
N ASN A 59 -4.84 6.65 -0.42
CA ASN A 59 -5.43 5.33 -0.65
C ASN A 59 -5.17 4.84 -2.09
N PRO A 60 -4.32 3.82 -2.33
CA PRO A 60 -4.05 3.33 -3.67
C PRO A 60 -5.13 2.35 -4.17
N MET A 61 -6.17 2.04 -3.38
CA MET A 61 -7.18 1.04 -3.74
C MET A 61 -7.88 1.29 -5.10
N PRO A 62 -8.21 2.53 -5.51
CA PRO A 62 -8.72 2.78 -6.86
C PRO A 62 -7.74 2.32 -7.96
N SER A 63 -6.45 2.58 -7.77
CA SER A 63 -5.38 2.14 -8.68
C SER A 63 -5.22 0.62 -8.67
N ILE A 64 -5.26 -0.01 -7.49
CA ILE A 64 -5.21 -1.48 -7.34
C ILE A 64 -6.35 -2.13 -8.14
N LYS A 65 -7.57 -1.66 -7.97
CA LYS A 65 -8.74 -2.17 -8.69
C LYS A 65 -8.60 -2.02 -10.20
N TRP A 66 -8.08 -0.88 -10.65
CA TRP A 66 -7.85 -0.65 -12.07
C TRP A 66 -6.75 -1.58 -12.63
N LEU A 67 -5.63 -1.75 -11.92
CA LEU A 67 -4.55 -2.67 -12.31
C LEU A 67 -5.05 -4.11 -12.48
N TRP A 68 -5.90 -4.57 -11.55
CA TRP A 68 -6.55 -5.88 -11.69
C TRP A 68 -7.40 -5.99 -12.97
N GLN A 69 -8.13 -4.93 -13.34
CA GLN A 69 -8.90 -4.91 -14.59
C GLN A 69 -8.00 -4.96 -15.84
N GLN A 70 -6.78 -4.45 -15.75
CA GLN A 70 -5.78 -4.57 -16.82
C GLN A 70 -5.08 -5.94 -16.86
N GLY A 71 -5.45 -6.86 -15.97
CA GLY A 71 -4.78 -8.16 -15.84
C GLY A 71 -3.34 -8.05 -15.29
N ILE A 72 -3.06 -6.98 -14.54
CA ILE A 72 -1.78 -6.77 -13.86
C ILE A 72 -1.93 -7.26 -12.41
N ASP A 73 -1.03 -8.15 -12.00
CA ASP A 73 -0.99 -8.65 -10.63
C ASP A 73 -0.47 -7.57 -9.68
N VAL A 74 -1.22 -7.32 -8.62
CA VAL A 74 -0.81 -6.41 -7.56
C VAL A 74 -0.26 -7.20 -6.38
N TYR A 75 0.88 -6.77 -5.87
CA TYR A 75 1.51 -7.34 -4.68
C TYR A 75 1.59 -6.30 -3.57
N VAL A 76 1.24 -6.70 -2.35
CA VAL A 76 1.29 -5.80 -1.18
C VAL A 76 2.27 -6.33 -0.12
N PRO A 77 2.94 -5.43 0.61
CA PRO A 77 3.87 -5.84 1.65
C PRO A 77 3.10 -6.41 2.85
N VAL A 78 3.62 -7.49 3.41
CA VAL A 78 3.21 -8.07 4.70
C VAL A 78 4.43 -8.25 5.58
N LEU A 79 4.23 -8.28 6.90
CA LEU A 79 5.32 -8.55 7.82
C LEU A 79 5.91 -9.94 7.60
N HIS A 80 7.24 -10.02 7.57
CA HIS A 80 7.90 -11.30 7.57
C HIS A 80 7.66 -12.02 8.92
N PRO A 81 7.18 -13.28 8.93
CA PRO A 81 6.75 -13.96 10.17
C PRO A 81 7.86 -14.17 11.20
N PHE A 82 9.11 -14.39 10.76
CA PHE A 82 10.26 -14.67 11.63
C PHE A 82 11.46 -13.71 11.45
N SER A 83 11.62 -13.07 10.29
CA SER A 83 12.72 -12.13 10.05
C SER A 83 12.33 -10.70 10.45
N LYS A 84 12.75 -10.27 11.63
CA LYS A 84 12.43 -8.93 12.16
C LYS A 84 12.91 -7.82 11.21
N GLY A 85 12.01 -6.91 10.86
CA GLY A 85 12.32 -5.75 10.00
C GLY A 85 12.30 -6.05 8.50
N GLN A 86 11.95 -7.28 8.11
CA GLN A 86 11.78 -7.65 6.70
C GLN A 86 10.30 -7.71 6.32
N LEU A 87 10.03 -7.57 5.02
CA LEU A 87 8.70 -7.66 4.42
C LEU A 87 8.69 -8.75 3.35
N LEU A 88 7.53 -9.39 3.18
CA LEU A 88 7.22 -10.24 2.04
C LEU A 88 6.21 -9.50 1.15
N PHE A 89 6.26 -9.72 -0.15
CA PHE A 89 5.25 -9.21 -1.07
C PHE A 89 4.32 -10.34 -1.47
N LEU A 90 3.04 -10.20 -1.14
CA LEU A 90 2.00 -11.18 -1.46
C LEU A 90 1.08 -10.67 -2.54
N GLN A 91 0.73 -11.53 -3.49
CA GLN A 91 -0.30 -11.24 -4.48
C GLN A 91 -1.61 -10.93 -3.75
N PHE A 92 -2.14 -9.74 -4.01
CA PHE A 92 -3.34 -9.22 -3.43
C PHE A 92 -4.47 -9.27 -4.44
N THR A 93 -5.61 -9.84 -4.04
CA THR A 93 -6.81 -10.00 -4.86
C THR A 93 -8.04 -9.63 -4.03
N ALA A 94 -9.15 -9.31 -4.72
CA ALA A 94 -10.37 -8.83 -4.06
C ALA A 94 -11.02 -9.85 -3.10
N SER A 95 -10.80 -11.15 -3.31
CA SER A 95 -11.37 -12.23 -2.49
C SER A 95 -10.57 -12.55 -1.23
N ARG A 96 -9.43 -11.87 -1.03
CA ARG A 96 -8.46 -12.30 -0.02
C ARG A 96 -8.80 -11.73 1.36
N GLU A 97 -8.83 -12.63 2.34
CA GLU A 97 -9.03 -12.27 3.74
C GLU A 97 -7.86 -11.40 4.24
N LEU A 98 -8.19 -10.28 4.88
CA LEU A 98 -7.24 -9.43 5.58
C LEU A 98 -7.23 -9.82 7.07
N VAL A 99 -6.02 -9.89 7.63
CA VAL A 99 -5.79 -10.11 9.05
C VAL A 99 -5.08 -8.89 9.63
N THR A 100 -5.36 -8.56 10.89
CA THR A 100 -4.67 -7.48 11.58
C THR A 100 -3.32 -7.97 12.09
N ASN A 101 -2.25 -7.28 11.72
CA ASN A 101 -0.90 -7.61 12.19
C ASN A 101 -0.60 -7.04 13.58
N LYS A 102 0.58 -7.32 14.11
CA LYS A 102 1.01 -6.87 15.47
C LYS A 102 1.07 -5.34 15.65
N TYR A 103 1.00 -4.57 14.56
CA TYR A 103 0.96 -3.10 14.58
C TYR A 103 -0.46 -2.53 14.40
N GLY A 104 -1.48 -3.39 14.33
CA GLY A 104 -2.87 -2.95 14.12
C GLY A 104 -3.23 -2.67 12.66
N ILE A 105 -2.37 -3.03 11.71
CA ILE A 105 -2.58 -2.78 10.28
C ILE A 105 -3.16 -4.01 9.61
N SER A 106 -4.19 -3.82 8.79
CA SER A 106 -4.78 -4.89 7.96
C SER A 106 -3.82 -5.28 6.83
N GLU A 107 -3.43 -6.55 6.78
CA GLU A 107 -2.59 -7.12 5.74
C GLU A 107 -3.17 -8.46 5.25
N PRO A 108 -2.90 -8.91 4.00
CA PRO A 108 -3.37 -10.21 3.55
C PRO A 108 -2.83 -11.35 4.41
N ARG A 109 -3.68 -12.34 4.68
CA ARG A 109 -3.25 -13.57 5.35
C ARG A 109 -2.10 -14.21 4.56
N LEU A 110 -1.00 -14.49 5.27
CA LEU A 110 0.18 -15.12 4.70
C LEU A 110 -0.17 -16.47 4.07
N ASN A 111 0.18 -16.63 2.80
CA ASN A 111 0.19 -17.91 2.08
C ASN A 111 1.42 -17.93 1.18
N MET A 112 2.25 -18.97 1.32
CA MET A 112 3.50 -19.09 0.59
C MET A 112 3.31 -19.16 -0.93
N GLN A 113 2.17 -19.67 -1.40
CA GLN A 113 1.86 -19.77 -2.84
C GLN A 113 1.69 -18.40 -3.52
N ASN A 114 1.49 -17.35 -2.71
CA ASN A 114 1.21 -16.00 -3.20
C ASN A 114 2.43 -15.08 -3.12
N ILE A 115 3.59 -15.59 -2.67
CA ILE A 115 4.81 -14.79 -2.56
C ILE A 115 5.26 -14.42 -3.96
N CYS A 116 5.59 -13.13 -4.16
CA CYS A 116 6.25 -12.69 -5.38
C CYS A 116 7.65 -13.33 -5.46
N LEU A 117 7.79 -14.30 -6.35
CA LEU A 117 9.10 -14.77 -6.86
C LEU A 117 9.59 -13.85 -7.97
#